data_AF-A0A1Q3ZHR1-F1
#
_entry.id   AF-A0A1Q3ZHR1-F1
#
_cell.length_a   1.000
_cell.length_b   1.000
_cell.length_c   1.000
_cell.angle_alpha   90.00
_cell.angle_beta   90.00
_cell.angle_gamma   90.00
#
_symmetry.space_group_name_H-M   'P 1'
#
loop_
_entity.id
_entity.type
_entity.pdbx_description
1 polymer ?
#
loop_
_entity_poly.entity_id
_entity_poly.type
_entity_poly.pdbx_seq_one_letter_code
_entity_poly.pdbx_strand_id
1 'polypeptide(L)' 'MTIKARLILLRENLAQKTDAYLKAEQKLFEEENGFNNPKLLSDLSEAKTAWQQAGNAYNTFLSHIVNNRLNIDAEMG' A
#
# COMPACT_ATOMS: atom_id res chain seq x y z
N MET A 1 -5.19 -8.63 -19.58
CA MET A 1 -5.00 -8.84 -18.12
C MET A 1 -6.38 -8.97 -17.50
N THR A 2 -6.65 -9.97 -16.67
CA THR A 2 -7.97 -10.10 -16.02
C THR A 2 -8.10 -9.17 -14.82
N ILE A 3 -9.34 -8.90 -14.40
CA ILE A 3 -9.65 -8.14 -13.18
C ILE A 3 -8.99 -8.82 -11.95
N LYS A 4 -9.06 -10.14 -11.86
CA LYS A 4 -8.40 -10.94 -10.81
C LYS A 4 -6.89 -10.71 -10.79
N ALA A 5 -6.23 -10.75 -11.94
CA ALA A 5 -4.78 -10.51 -12.02
C ALA A 5 -4.42 -9.08 -11.56
N ARG A 6 -5.21 -8.08 -11.94
CA ARG A 6 -5.00 -6.69 -11.47
C ARG A 6 -5.20 -6.57 -9.95
N LEU A 7 -6.22 -7.23 -9.40
CA LEU A 7 -6.49 -7.21 -7.96
C LEU A 7 -5.33 -7.83 -7.15
N ILE A 8 -4.76 -8.93 -7.65
CA ILE A 8 -3.59 -9.58 -7.05
C ILE A 8 -2.40 -8.62 -7.03
N LEU A 9 -2.09 -7.96 -8.16
CA LEU A 9 -0.99 -6.99 -8.23
C LEU A 9 -1.18 -5.82 -7.26
N LEU A 10 -2.40 -5.29 -7.14
CA LEU A 10 -2.70 -4.21 -6.19
C LEU A 10 -2.57 -4.67 -4.74
N ARG A 11 -3.01 -5.90 -4.43
CA ARG A 11 -2.85 -6.51 -3.10
C ARG A 11 -1.37 -6.69 -2.75
N GLU A 12 -0.58 -7.22 -3.68
CA GLU A 12 0.86 -7.44 -3.48
C GLU A 12 1.60 -6.12 -3.27
N ASN A 13 1.29 -5.10 -4.08
CA ASN A 13 1.84 -3.76 -3.89
C ASN A 13 1.46 -3.19 -2.51
N LEU A 14 0.20 -3.29 -2.08
CA LEU A 14 -0.23 -2.87 -0.75
C LEU A 14 0.53 -3.62 0.35
N ALA A 15 0.71 -4.93 0.23
CA ALA A 15 1.46 -5.73 1.21
C ALA A 15 2.92 -5.26 1.32
N GLN A 16 3.59 -5.03 0.18
CA GLN A 16 4.96 -4.51 0.15
C GLN A 16 5.08 -3.12 0.79
N LYS A 17 4.13 -2.20 0.52
CA LYS A 17 4.15 -0.86 1.12
C LYS A 17 3.81 -0.89 2.61
N THR A 18 2.95 -1.83 3.04
CA THR A 18 2.66 -2.05 4.46
C THR A 18 3.90 -2.52 5.21
N ASP A 19 4.64 -3.49 4.67
CA ASP A 19 5.91 -3.95 5.26
C ASP A 19 6.95 -2.82 5.36
N ALA A 20 7.09 -2.02 4.30
CA ALA A 20 7.99 -0.86 4.31
C ALA A 20 7.60 0.19 5.35
N TYR A 21 6.30 0.49 5.49
CA TYR A 21 5.78 1.40 6.51
C TYR A 21 6.08 0.89 7.92
N LEU A 22 5.77 -0.37 8.21
CA LEU A 22 6.01 -0.96 9.53
C LEU A 22 7.50 -0.98 9.88
N LYS A 23 8.38 -1.27 8.92
CA LYS A 23 9.84 -1.22 9.13
C LYS A 23 10.34 0.20 9.40
N ALA A 24 9.81 1.20 8.71
CA ALA A 24 10.18 2.59 8.94
C ALA A 24 9.71 3.07 10.33
N GLU A 25 8.50 2.68 10.73
CA GLU A 25 7.95 2.94 12.06
C GLU A 25 8.82 2.27 13.14
N GLN A 26 9.10 0.98 13.00
CA GLN A 26 9.95 0.23 13.93
C GLN A 26 11.31 0.89 14.13
N LYS A 27 11.99 1.30 13.06
CA LYS A 27 13.28 2.02 13.15
C LYS A 27 13.18 3.32 13.96
N LEU A 28 12.08 4.06 13.80
CA LEU A 28 11.87 5.31 14.54
C LEU A 28 11.79 5.07 16.06
N PHE A 29 11.24 3.93 16.48
CA PHE A 29 11.07 3.56 17.89
C PHE A 29 12.28 2.86 18.50
N GLU A 30 13.06 2.13 17.70
CA GLU A 30 14.20 1.34 18.18
C GLU A 30 15.52 2.13 18.24
N GLU A 31 15.70 3.17 17.42
CA GLU A 31 16.90 3.99 17.46
C GLU A 31 16.91 4.95 18.67
N GLU A 32 18.04 5.03 19.39
CA GLU A 32 18.23 5.78 20.65
C GLU A 32 17.87 7.28 20.56
N ASN A 33 17.76 7.82 19.34
CA ASN A 33 17.29 9.17 19.06
C ASN A 33 16.38 9.23 17.83
N GLY A 34 15.60 8.17 17.57
CA GLY A 34 14.88 8.02 16.31
C GLY A 34 13.96 9.20 15.99
N PHE A 35 13.18 9.67 16.97
CA PHE A 35 12.31 10.85 16.83
C PHE A 35 13.06 12.18 16.67
N ASN A 36 14.33 12.25 17.03
CA ASN A 36 15.18 13.43 16.83
C ASN A 36 15.97 13.35 15.50
N ASN A 37 15.88 12.24 14.77
CA ASN A 37 16.57 12.04 13.51
C ASN A 37 15.67 12.48 12.33
N PRO A 38 15.96 13.63 11.68
CA PRO A 38 15.10 14.15 10.60
C PRO A 38 15.01 13.20 9.41
N LYS A 39 16.03 12.37 9.19
CA LYS A 39 16.02 11.36 8.13
C LYS A 39 14.99 10.27 8.41
N LEU A 40 14.93 9.74 9.63
CA LEU A 40 13.97 8.69 9.97
C LEU A 40 12.52 9.20 9.91
N LEU A 41 12.31 10.45 10.31
CA LEU A 41 11.00 11.10 10.16
C LEU A 41 10.61 11.27 8.68
N SER A 42 11.56 11.66 7.82
CA SER A 42 11.34 11.73 6.38
C SER A 42 11.04 10.35 5.78
N ASP A 43 11.86 9.36 6.10
CA ASP A 43 11.71 7.99 5.61
C ASP A 43 10.35 7.39 6.04
N LEU A 44 9.89 7.65 7.28
CA LEU A 44 8.55 7.25 7.74
C LEU A 44 7.44 7.99 6.98
N SER A 45 7.57 9.30 6.77
CA SER A 45 6.59 10.10 6.04
C SER A 45 6.41 9.61 4.60
N GLU A 46 7.52 9.31 3.92
CA GLU A 46 7.52 8.75 2.57
C GLU A 46 6.88 7.36 2.54
N ALA A 47 7.26 6.47 3.45
CA ALA A 47 6.69 5.12 3.55
C ALA A 47 5.18 5.15 3.84
N LYS A 48 4.73 6.04 4.74
CA LYS A 48 3.32 6.24 5.07
C LYS A 48 2.52 6.74 3.87
N THR A 49 3.07 7.70 3.12
CA THR A 49 2.43 8.22 1.91
C THR A 49 2.27 7.12 0.86
N ALA A 50 3.32 6.33 0.63
CA ALA A 50 3.28 5.21 -0.32
C ALA A 50 2.26 4.13 0.10
N TRP A 51 2.19 3.80 1.40
CA TRP A 51 1.21 2.88 1.95
C TRP A 51 -0.23 3.38 1.74
N GLN A 52 -0.50 4.66 2.04
CA GLN A 52 -1.82 5.26 1.82
C GLN A 52 -2.24 5.24 0.35
N GLN A 53 -1.32 5.58 -0.56
CA GLN A 53 -1.60 5.54 -2.00
C GLN A 53 -1.91 4.11 -2.49
N ALA A 54 -1.13 3.13 -2.05
CA ALA A 54 -1.37 1.72 -2.38
C ALA A 54 -2.71 1.22 -1.83
N GLY A 55 -3.05 1.60 -0.59
CA GLY A 55 -4.32 1.28 0.05
C GLY A 55 -5.50 1.88 -0.70
N ASN A 56 -5.41 3.16 -1.09
CA ASN A 56 -6.44 3.84 -1.87
C ASN A 56 -6.65 3.19 -3.23
N ALA A 57 -5.57 2.84 -3.94
CA ALA A 57 -5.65 2.17 -5.23
C ALA A 57 -6.34 0.79 -5.12
N TYR A 58 -5.96 -0.02 -4.14
CA TYR A 58 -6.59 -1.31 -3.88
C TYR A 58 -8.08 -1.17 -3.54
N ASN A 59 -8.42 -0.28 -2.60
CA ASN A 59 -9.80 -0.06 -2.15
C ASN A 59 -10.69 0.50 -3.26
N THR A 60 -10.17 1.42 -4.07
CA THR A 60 -10.92 2.00 -5.21
C THR A 60 -11.24 0.92 -6.23
N PHE A 61 -10.26 0.09 -6.59
CA PHE A 61 -10.47 -0.98 -7.55
C PHE A 61 -11.43 -2.05 -7.03
N LEU A 62 -11.29 -2.46 -5.76
CA LEU A 62 -12.20 -3.39 -5.11
C LEU A 62 -13.64 -2.85 -5.07
N SER A 63 -13.80 -1.57 -4.71
CA SER A 63 -15.12 -0.92 -4.69
C SER A 63 -15.74 -0.86 -6.09
N HIS A 64 -14.95 -0.60 -7.13
CA HIS A 64 -15.43 -0.62 -8.50
C HIS A 64 -15.96 -2.00 -8.91
N ILE A 65 -15.25 -3.09 -8.56
CA ILE A 65 -15.69 -4.46 -8.80
C ILE A 65 -17.02 -4.74 -8.11
N VAL A 66 -17.12 -4.41 -6.81
CA VAL A 66 -18.31 -4.67 -5.99
C VAL A 66 -19.51 -3.87 -6.50
N ASN A 67 -19.33 -2.56 -6.72
CA ASN A 67 -20.42 -1.66 -7.10
C ASN A 67 -20.99 -1.99 -8.49
N ASN A 68 -20.16 -2.47 -9.41
CA ASN A 68 -20.57 -2.82 -10.78
C ASN A 68 -20.80 -4.33 -10.96
N ARG A 69 -20.66 -5.14 -9.90
CA ARG A 69 -20.82 -6.60 -9.93
C ARG A 69 -20.00 -7.26 -11.05
N LEU A 70 -18.76 -6.82 -11.22
CA LEU A 70 -17.91 -7.28 -12.32
C LEU A 70 -17.51 -8.75 -12.13
N ASN A 71 -17.47 -9.50 -13.24
CA ASN A 71 -16.89 -10.83 -13.24
C ASN A 71 -15.36 -10.71 -13.16
N ILE A 72 -14.76 -11.22 -12.08
CA ILE A 72 -13.31 -11.10 -11.83
C ILE A 72 -12.44 -11.84 -12.86
N ASP A 73 -13.01 -12.82 -13.57
CA ASP A 73 -12.30 -13.55 -14.61
C ASP A 73 -12.39 -12.87 -15.99
N ALA A 74 -13.15 -11.77 -16.11
CA ALA A 74 -13.19 -10.98 -17.33
C ALA A 74 -11.87 -10.23 -17.57
N GLU A 75 -11.56 -9.99 -18.84
CA GLU A 75 -10.44 -9.14 -19.24
C GLU A 75 -10.76 -7.66 -18.98
N MET A 76 -9.75 -6.90 -18.57
CA MET A 76 -9.85 -5.44 -18.52
C MET A 76 -9.77 -4.91 -19.96
N GLY A 77 -10.89 -4.33 -20.44
CA GLY A 77 -10.95 -3.56 -21.69
C GLY A 77 -10.44 -2.14 -21.54
#